data_AF-A0A949B3C5-F1
#
_entry.id   AF-A0A949B3C5-F1
#
_cell.length_a   1.000
_cell.length_b   1.000
_cell.length_c   1.000
_cell.angle_alpha   90.00
_cell.angle_beta   90.00
_cell.angle_gamma   90.00
#
_symmetry.space_group_name_H-M   'P 1'
#
loop_
_entity.id
_entity.type
_entity.pdbx_description
1 polymer ?
#
loop_
_entity_poly.entity_id
_entity_poly.type
_entity_poly.pdbx_seq_one_letter_code
_entity_poly.pdbx_strand_id
1 'polypeptide(L)'
;MSLTDLLNIVPGYPLLSILIWFVVAIAMLYLARYPAHRAIKSLSRVIHHGMRLASRSVLLAEERLVHRNKEVLLAAGRESLERLIEREFQRVDAVVKRDLSGYPALQHTLAEQITRIDEDYRESAELPPPPPTWVNAVKAIVKIPFNNDPTVANIFKEIHKSITKQYKSTMDEYRKSTGARHALLRQMMPYWRKLTQTLDQVGKKISGLQERAT
;
A
#
# COMPACT_ATOMS: atom_id res chain seq x y z
N MET A 1 -65.13 -77.32 6.98
CA MET A 1 -64.86 -78.23 5.85
C MET A 1 -63.37 -78.47 5.80
N SER A 2 -62.92 -79.71 5.89
CA SER A 2 -61.48 -80.00 5.83
C SER A 2 -60.97 -79.78 4.40
N LEU A 3 -59.71 -79.37 4.22
CA LEU A 3 -59.10 -79.20 2.88
C LEU A 3 -59.21 -80.48 2.03
N THR A 4 -59.21 -81.63 2.70
CA THR A 4 -59.40 -82.95 2.10
C THR A 4 -60.81 -83.18 1.57
N ASP A 5 -61.85 -82.63 2.21
CA ASP A 5 -63.24 -82.71 1.71
C ASP A 5 -63.43 -81.82 0.47
N LEU A 6 -62.68 -80.73 0.37
CA LEU A 6 -62.74 -79.77 -0.74
C LEU A 6 -62.01 -80.30 -2.00
N LEU A 7 -60.95 -81.09 -1.80
CA LEU A 7 -60.19 -81.75 -2.87
C LEU A 7 -60.87 -83.01 -3.41
N ASN A 8 -61.83 -83.60 -2.69
CA ASN A 8 -62.46 -84.87 -3.03
C ASN A 8 -63.91 -84.67 -3.52
N ILE A 9 -64.06 -84.13 -4.73
CA ILE A 9 -65.35 -83.77 -5.34
C ILE A 9 -66.21 -85.02 -5.60
N VAL A 10 -65.58 -86.17 -5.83
CA VAL A 10 -66.25 -87.46 -6.08
C VAL A 10 -65.85 -88.48 -5.01
N PRO A 11 -66.74 -88.84 -4.06
CA PRO A 11 -66.42 -89.80 -3.01
C PRO A 11 -66.23 -91.20 -3.61
N GLY A 12 -65.10 -91.84 -3.29
CA GLY A 12 -64.77 -93.22 -3.70
C GLY A 12 -63.74 -93.35 -4.85
N TYR A 13 -63.45 -92.28 -5.59
CA TYR A 13 -62.49 -92.31 -6.73
C TYR A 13 -61.52 -91.11 -6.70
N PRO A 14 -60.42 -91.17 -5.92
CA PRO A 14 -59.51 -90.03 -5.72
C PRO A 14 -58.80 -89.60 -7.01
N LEU A 15 -58.49 -90.54 -7.92
CA LEU A 15 -57.88 -90.22 -9.22
C LEU A 15 -58.78 -89.32 -10.10
N LEU A 16 -60.09 -89.53 -10.04
CA LEU A 16 -61.07 -88.79 -10.85
C LEU A 16 -61.19 -87.34 -10.38
N SER A 17 -61.16 -87.12 -9.06
CA SER A 17 -61.16 -85.76 -8.49
C SER A 17 -59.90 -84.98 -8.86
N ILE A 18 -58.72 -85.62 -8.82
CA ILE A 18 -57.46 -85.00 -9.26
C ILE A 18 -57.51 -84.63 -10.73
N LEU A 19 -58.04 -85.51 -11.60
CA LEU A 19 -58.16 -85.25 -13.03
C LEU A 19 -59.11 -84.07 -13.32
N ILE A 20 -60.23 -83.96 -12.60
CA ILE A 20 -61.15 -82.83 -12.70
C ILE A 20 -60.45 -81.52 -12.28
N TRP A 21 -59.77 -81.51 -11.13
CA TRP A 21 -59.02 -80.33 -10.69
C TRP A 21 -57.89 -79.96 -11.65
N PHE A 22 -57.24 -80.94 -12.28
CA PHE A 22 -56.23 -80.71 -13.29
C PHE A 22 -56.81 -80.00 -14.53
N VAL A 23 -57.96 -80.44 -15.02
CA VAL A 23 -58.67 -79.78 -16.14
C VAL A 23 -59.13 -78.37 -15.75
N VAL A 24 -59.67 -78.18 -14.54
CA VAL A 24 -60.07 -76.87 -14.01
C VAL A 24 -58.86 -75.93 -13.89
N ALA A 25 -57.72 -76.43 -13.41
CA ALA A 25 -56.48 -75.66 -13.30
C ALA A 25 -55.97 -75.22 -14.69
N ILE A 26 -56.01 -76.11 -15.69
CA ILE A 26 -55.63 -75.76 -17.07
C ILE A 26 -56.56 -74.67 -17.62
N ALA A 27 -57.88 -74.80 -17.44
CA ALA A 27 -58.84 -73.81 -17.90
C ALA A 27 -58.62 -72.44 -17.22
N MET A 28 -58.36 -72.45 -15.91
CA MET A 28 -58.05 -71.24 -15.14
C MET A 28 -56.75 -70.58 -15.62
N LEU A 29 -55.69 -71.36 -15.85
CA LEU A 29 -54.42 -70.86 -16.40
C LEU A 29 -54.58 -70.31 -17.82
N TYR A 30 -55.43 -70.94 -18.64
CA TYR A 30 -55.71 -70.49 -19.99
C TYR A 30 -56.42 -69.12 -20.00
N LEU A 31 -57.43 -68.94 -19.15
CA LEU A 31 -58.12 -67.66 -18.96
C LEU A 31 -57.18 -66.60 -18.37
N ALA A 32 -56.30 -66.98 -17.44
CA ALA A 32 -55.32 -66.10 -16.80
C ALA A 32 -54.14 -65.72 -17.72
N ARG A 33 -53.93 -66.45 -18.82
CA ARG A 33 -52.83 -66.17 -19.77
C ARG A 33 -52.83 -64.72 -20.25
N TYR A 34 -53.99 -64.21 -20.66
CA TYR A 34 -54.11 -62.85 -21.18
C TYR A 34 -53.82 -61.76 -20.13
N PRO A 35 -54.46 -61.75 -18.94
CA PRO A 35 -54.14 -60.77 -17.91
C PRO A 35 -52.69 -60.89 -17.41
N ALA A 36 -52.12 -62.10 -17.32
CA ALA A 36 -50.72 -62.29 -16.94
C ALA A 36 -49.75 -61.65 -17.95
N HIS A 37 -49.93 -61.89 -19.26
CA HIS A 37 -49.11 -61.25 -20.28
C HIS A 37 -49.28 -59.73 -20.27
N ARG A 38 -50.51 -59.24 -20.03
CA ARG A 38 -50.77 -57.80 -19.92
C ARG A 38 -50.06 -57.19 -18.71
N ALA A 39 -50.09 -57.85 -17.56
CA ALA A 39 -49.40 -57.41 -16.35
C ALA A 39 -47.88 -57.37 -16.52
N ILE A 40 -47.28 -58.41 -17.12
CA ILE A 40 -45.84 -58.45 -17.42
C ILE A 40 -45.46 -57.31 -18.37
N LYS A 41 -46.23 -57.10 -19.44
CA LYS A 41 -45.99 -56.01 -20.40
C LYS A 41 -46.15 -54.63 -19.78
N SER A 42 -47.13 -54.41 -18.89
CA SER A 42 -47.26 -53.14 -18.17
C SER A 42 -46.11 -52.91 -17.20
N LEU A 43 -45.70 -53.93 -16.44
CA LEU A 43 -44.59 -53.84 -15.51
C LEU A 43 -43.29 -53.54 -16.24
N SER A 44 -43.00 -54.27 -17.33
CA SER A 44 -41.84 -54.03 -18.19
C SER A 44 -41.84 -52.60 -18.74
N ARG A 45 -43.00 -52.09 -19.17
CA ARG A 45 -43.11 -50.69 -19.62
C ARG A 45 -42.82 -49.70 -18.50
N VAL A 46 -43.37 -49.89 -17.30
CA VAL A 46 -43.10 -48.99 -16.16
C VAL A 46 -41.61 -48.96 -15.83
N ILE A 47 -40.96 -50.12 -15.77
CA ILE A 47 -39.51 -50.23 -15.53
C ILE A 47 -38.74 -49.50 -16.64
N HIS A 48 -39.07 -49.75 -17.91
CA HIS A 48 -38.41 -49.10 -19.03
C HIS A 48 -38.53 -47.56 -18.97
N HIS A 49 -39.74 -47.04 -18.69
CA HIS A 49 -39.94 -45.60 -18.58
C HIS A 49 -39.23 -45.01 -17.35
N GLY A 50 -39.23 -45.72 -16.22
CA GLY A 50 -38.50 -45.31 -15.02
C GLY A 50 -37.00 -45.22 -15.26
N MET A 51 -36.41 -46.24 -15.89
CA MET A 51 -34.99 -46.22 -16.28
C MET A 51 -34.68 -45.11 -17.28
N ARG A 52 -35.57 -44.86 -18.25
CA ARG A 52 -35.38 -43.77 -19.22
C ARG A 52 -35.41 -42.39 -18.56
N LEU A 53 -36.27 -42.18 -17.57
CA LEU A 53 -36.33 -40.95 -16.79
C LEU A 53 -35.08 -40.80 -15.91
N ALA A 54 -34.67 -41.87 -15.23
CA ALA A 54 -33.46 -41.87 -14.41
C ALA A 54 -32.21 -41.55 -15.23
N SER A 55 -32.07 -42.15 -16.42
CA SER A 55 -30.98 -41.83 -17.35
C SER A 55 -30.97 -40.35 -17.74
N ARG A 56 -32.12 -39.79 -18.11
CA ARG A 56 -32.23 -38.36 -18.42
C ARG A 56 -31.92 -37.47 -17.22
N SER A 57 -32.35 -37.85 -16.01
CA SER A 57 -32.06 -37.07 -14.81
C SER A 57 -30.58 -37.08 -14.46
N VAL A 58 -29.88 -38.19 -14.69
CA VAL A 58 -28.43 -38.30 -14.48
C VAL A 58 -27.68 -37.39 -15.46
N LEU A 59 -28.05 -37.39 -16.74
CA LEU A 59 -27.45 -36.50 -17.74
C LEU A 59 -27.66 -35.01 -17.40
N LEU A 60 -28.85 -34.64 -16.94
CA LEU A 60 -29.13 -33.25 -16.49
C LEU A 60 -28.43 -32.91 -15.16
N ALA A 61 -28.15 -33.90 -14.32
CA ALA A 61 -27.39 -33.70 -13.09
C ALA A 61 -25.90 -33.50 -13.39
N GLU A 62 -25.36 -34.24 -14.36
CA GLU A 62 -24.00 -34.09 -14.86
C GLU A 62 -23.76 -32.67 -15.39
N GLU A 63 -24.62 -32.17 -16.28
CA GLU A 63 -24.51 -30.81 -16.83
C GLU A 63 -24.51 -29.75 -15.71
N ARG A 64 -25.42 -29.89 -14.73
CA ARG A 64 -25.47 -29.01 -13.56
C ARG A 64 -24.21 -29.09 -12.69
N LEU A 65 -23.65 -30.28 -12.49
CA LEU A 65 -22.42 -30.46 -11.74
C LEU A 65 -21.23 -29.81 -12.44
N VAL A 66 -21.14 -29.92 -13.77
CA VAL A 66 -20.07 -29.25 -14.54
C VAL A 66 -20.15 -27.72 -14.37
N HIS A 67 -21.36 -27.14 -14.45
CA HIS A 67 -21.56 -25.72 -14.18
C HIS A 67 -21.17 -25.33 -12.75
N ARG A 68 -21.62 -26.09 -11.75
CA ARG A 68 -21.28 -25.83 -10.33
C ARG A 68 -19.79 -25.99 -10.04
N ASN A 69 -19.13 -26.99 -10.64
CA ASN A 69 -17.70 -27.19 -10.46
C ASN A 69 -16.91 -26.01 -11.03
N LYS A 70 -17.31 -25.47 -12.20
CA LYS A 70 -16.71 -24.24 -12.74
C LYS A 70 -16.90 -23.05 -11.81
N GLU A 71 -18.10 -22.87 -11.26
CA GLU A 71 -18.37 -21.80 -10.28
C GLU A 71 -17.51 -21.93 -9.02
N VAL A 72 -17.43 -23.14 -8.45
CA VAL A 72 -16.63 -23.42 -7.25
C VAL A 72 -15.14 -23.21 -7.53
N LEU A 73 -14.64 -23.66 -8.68
CA LEU A 73 -13.24 -23.45 -9.06
C LEU A 73 -12.92 -21.97 -9.22
N LEU A 74 -13.79 -21.20 -9.86
CA LEU A 74 -13.62 -19.75 -10.01
C LEU A 74 -13.69 -19.03 -8.66
N ALA A 75 -14.61 -19.42 -7.78
CA ALA A 75 -14.73 -18.84 -6.44
C ALA A 75 -13.48 -19.14 -5.59
N ALA A 76 -13.02 -20.39 -5.57
CA ALA A 76 -11.80 -20.78 -4.87
C ALA A 76 -10.56 -20.08 -5.44
N GLY A 77 -10.48 -19.94 -6.76
CA GLY A 77 -9.42 -19.17 -7.43
C GLY A 77 -9.41 -17.71 -7.01
N ARG A 78 -10.58 -17.05 -7.00
CA ARG A 78 -10.72 -15.66 -6.53
C ARG A 78 -10.28 -15.50 -5.08
N GLU A 79 -10.76 -16.36 -4.18
CA GLU A 79 -10.39 -16.31 -2.76
C GLU A 79 -8.88 -16.51 -2.56
N SER A 80 -8.26 -17.43 -3.30
CA SER A 80 -6.81 -17.65 -3.23
C SER A 80 -6.00 -16.44 -3.71
N LEU A 81 -6.48 -15.76 -4.77
CA LEU A 81 -5.87 -14.55 -5.30
C LEU A 81 -6.07 -13.37 -4.34
N GLU A 82 -7.26 -13.20 -3.78
CA GLU A 82 -7.52 -12.17 -2.77
C GLU A 82 -6.58 -12.32 -1.56
N ARG A 83 -6.40 -13.55 -1.04
CA ARG A 83 -5.45 -13.81 0.05
C ARG A 83 -3.99 -13.55 -0.35
N LEU A 84 -3.63 -13.73 -1.62
CA LEU A 84 -2.30 -13.40 -2.12
C LEU A 84 -2.12 -11.88 -2.22
N ILE A 85 -3.10 -11.19 -2.80
CA ILE A 85 -3.14 -9.73 -2.92
C ILE A 85 -3.07 -9.09 -1.53
N GLU A 86 -3.85 -9.55 -0.57
CA GLU A 86 -3.84 -9.03 0.81
C GLU A 86 -2.45 -9.19 1.44
N ARG A 87 -1.80 -10.35 1.27
CA ARG A 87 -0.43 -10.57 1.78
C ARG A 87 0.59 -9.65 1.11
N GLU A 88 0.49 -9.44 -0.19
CA GLU A 88 1.36 -8.50 -0.89
C GLU A 88 1.06 -7.06 -0.48
N PHE A 89 -0.19 -6.69 -0.26
CA PHE A 89 -0.56 -5.37 0.23
C PHE A 89 0.03 -5.10 1.62
N GLN A 90 -0.10 -6.05 2.56
CA GLN A 90 0.53 -5.97 3.88
C GLN A 90 2.06 -5.89 3.79
N ARG A 91 2.67 -6.64 2.87
CA ARG A 91 4.12 -6.57 2.63
C ARG A 91 4.54 -5.19 2.11
N VAL A 92 3.83 -4.67 1.11
CA VAL A 92 4.08 -3.34 0.54
C VAL A 92 3.90 -2.26 1.61
N ASP A 93 2.82 -2.30 2.38
CA ASP A 93 2.57 -1.36 3.48
C ASP A 93 3.70 -1.40 4.53
N ALA A 94 4.17 -2.60 4.91
CA ALA A 94 5.29 -2.74 5.83
C ALA A 94 6.60 -2.13 5.27
N VAL A 95 6.89 -2.33 3.98
CA VAL A 95 8.05 -1.73 3.31
C VAL A 95 7.92 -0.21 3.25
N VAL A 96 6.77 0.31 2.84
CA VAL A 96 6.51 1.76 2.76
C VAL A 96 6.63 2.40 4.14
N LYS A 97 6.03 1.83 5.18
CA LYS A 97 6.16 2.31 6.56
C LYS A 97 7.61 2.31 7.02
N ARG A 98 8.37 1.25 6.75
CA ARG A 98 9.79 1.19 7.11
C ARG A 98 10.58 2.30 6.40
N ASP A 99 10.37 2.48 5.11
CA ASP A 99 11.15 3.40 4.30
C ASP A 99 10.79 4.87 4.61
N LEU A 100 9.51 5.16 4.88
CA LEU A 100 9.02 6.48 5.30
C LEU A 100 9.23 6.78 6.79
N SER A 101 9.45 5.78 7.65
CA SER A 101 9.63 5.99 9.10
C SER A 101 10.78 6.95 9.44
N GLY A 102 11.82 6.98 8.61
CA GLY A 102 12.97 7.87 8.79
C GLY A 102 12.80 9.26 8.17
N TYR A 103 11.72 9.52 7.43
CA TYR A 103 11.50 10.81 6.76
C TYR A 103 11.30 11.98 7.74
N PRO A 104 10.49 11.85 8.82
CA PRO A 104 10.33 12.93 9.81
C PRO A 104 11.65 13.33 10.47
N ALA A 105 12.52 12.36 10.81
CA ALA A 105 13.82 12.63 11.41
C ALA A 105 14.75 13.40 10.45
N LEU A 106 14.74 13.04 9.15
CA LEU A 106 15.48 13.76 8.11
C LEU A 106 14.94 15.18 7.94
N GLN A 107 13.61 15.36 7.94
CA GLN A 107 12.97 16.66 7.86
C GLN A 107 13.31 17.56 9.07
N HIS A 108 13.29 17.02 10.29
CA HIS A 108 13.70 17.76 11.48
C HIS A 108 15.16 18.18 11.41
N THR A 109 16.05 17.26 11.03
CA THR A 109 17.47 17.58 10.88
C THR A 109 17.68 18.69 9.85
N LEU A 110 16.98 18.61 8.70
CA LEU A 110 17.03 19.63 7.65
C LEU A 110 16.55 21.00 8.17
N ALA A 111 15.44 21.03 8.89
CA ALA A 111 14.89 22.25 9.47
C ALA A 111 15.88 22.89 10.47
N GLU A 112 16.48 22.10 11.36
CA GLU A 112 17.51 22.59 12.29
C GLU A 112 18.73 23.17 11.58
N GLN A 113 19.20 22.52 10.50
CA GLN A 113 20.32 23.04 9.71
C GLN A 113 19.97 24.39 9.06
N ILE A 114 18.76 24.52 8.49
CA ILE A 114 18.28 25.77 7.88
C ILE A 114 18.20 26.87 8.92
N THR A 115 17.61 26.61 10.10
CA THR A 115 17.51 27.60 11.17
C THR A 115 18.88 28.08 11.66
N ARG A 116 19.86 27.18 11.80
CA ARG A 116 21.23 27.56 12.18
C ARG A 116 21.91 28.41 11.11
N ILE A 117 21.73 28.06 9.84
CA ILE A 117 22.27 28.84 8.72
C ILE A 117 21.64 30.23 8.69
N ASP A 118 20.33 30.36 8.96
CA ASP A 118 19.65 31.65 9.00
C ASP A 118 20.14 32.52 10.16
N GLU A 119 20.31 31.95 11.35
CA GLU A 119 20.85 32.69 12.50
C GLU A 119 22.28 33.16 12.27
N ASP A 120 23.18 32.27 11.84
CA ASP A 120 24.58 32.61 11.53
C ASP A 120 24.67 33.66 10.39
N TYR A 121 23.74 33.62 9.43
CA TYR A 121 23.63 34.62 8.36
C TYR A 121 23.20 35.98 8.90
N ARG A 122 22.19 36.02 9.79
CA ARG A 122 21.70 37.25 10.43
C ARG A 122 22.79 37.88 11.31
N GLU A 123 23.51 37.10 12.10
CA GLU A 123 24.64 37.59 12.90
C GLU A 123 25.80 38.07 12.04
N SER A 124 25.99 37.45 10.88
CA SER A 124 26.99 37.88 9.92
C SER A 124 26.57 39.14 9.17
N ALA A 125 25.29 39.49 9.08
CA ALA A 125 24.80 40.57 8.22
C ALA A 125 25.06 41.99 8.79
N GLU A 126 26.29 42.48 8.70
CA GLU A 126 26.62 43.90 8.91
C GLU A 126 26.69 44.68 7.58
N LEU A 127 26.18 45.93 7.59
CA LEU A 127 26.41 46.95 6.57
C LEU A 127 27.77 47.61 6.82
N PRO A 128 28.56 47.93 5.77
CA PRO A 128 29.86 48.57 5.94
C PRO A 128 29.71 49.87 6.76
N PRO A 129 30.65 50.15 7.69
CA PRO A 129 30.54 51.34 8.52
C PRO A 129 30.45 52.57 7.62
N PRO A 130 29.44 53.46 7.82
CA PRO A 130 29.30 54.64 7.00
C PRO A 130 30.58 55.49 7.10
N PRO A 131 30.93 56.25 6.06
CA PRO A 131 32.11 57.11 6.10
C PRO A 131 32.04 58.02 7.34
N PRO A 132 33.14 58.15 8.09
CA PRO A 132 33.10 58.83 9.38
C PRO A 132 32.58 60.26 9.27
N THR A 133 31.69 60.66 10.19
CA THR A 133 31.01 61.97 10.19
C THR A 133 31.98 63.16 10.19
N TRP A 134 33.19 62.97 10.72
CA TRP A 134 34.25 63.99 10.78
C TRP A 134 34.85 64.33 9.40
N VAL A 135 34.68 63.50 8.36
CA VAL A 135 35.16 63.81 6.99
C VAL A 135 34.52 65.10 6.48
N ASN A 136 33.25 65.34 6.82
CA ASN A 136 32.55 66.57 6.48
C ASN A 136 33.02 67.76 7.34
N ALA A 137 33.35 67.53 8.61
CA ALA A 137 33.91 68.54 9.49
C ALA A 137 35.30 69.01 9.02
N VAL A 138 36.16 68.09 8.57
CA VAL A 138 37.48 68.41 8.00
C VAL A 138 37.35 69.20 6.71
N LYS A 139 36.42 68.81 5.81
CA LYS A 139 36.11 69.58 4.60
C LYS A 139 35.60 71.00 4.89
N ALA A 140 34.94 71.22 6.02
CA ALA A 140 34.49 72.55 6.45
C ALA A 140 35.65 73.40 7.00
N ILE A 141 36.56 72.80 7.76
CA ILE A 141 37.70 73.49 8.38
C ILE A 141 38.75 73.91 7.33
N VAL A 142 38.98 73.12 6.28
CA VAL A 142 39.90 73.45 5.18
C VAL A 142 39.46 74.70 4.37
N LYS A 143 38.19 75.11 4.47
CA LYS A 143 37.66 76.30 3.80
C LYS A 143 37.95 77.62 4.55
N ILE A 144 38.51 77.57 5.75
CA ILE A 144 38.83 78.74 6.57
C ILE A 144 40.17 79.34 6.09
N PRO A 145 40.27 80.65 5.81
CA PRO A 145 41.50 81.26 5.27
C PRO A 145 42.65 81.23 6.28
N PHE A 146 43.83 80.82 5.80
CA PHE A 146 45.04 80.64 6.62
C PHE A 146 45.87 81.92 6.70
N ASN A 147 45.79 82.67 7.80
CA ASN A 147 46.70 83.78 8.10
C ASN A 147 47.84 83.30 9.01
N ASN A 148 48.77 82.50 8.48
CA ASN A 148 50.09 82.12 9.05
C ASN A 148 50.23 82.01 10.59
N ASP A 149 49.17 81.55 11.27
CA ASP A 149 49.07 81.56 12.72
C ASP A 149 49.58 80.20 13.29
N PRO A 150 50.63 80.20 14.12
CA PRO A 150 51.18 78.99 14.72
C PRO A 150 50.17 78.24 15.61
N THR A 151 49.14 78.89 16.15
CA THR A 151 48.08 78.21 16.91
C THR A 151 47.20 77.35 16.02
N VAL A 152 46.85 77.83 14.82
CA VAL A 152 46.07 77.08 13.83
C VAL A 152 46.85 75.86 13.33
N ALA A 153 48.16 76.01 13.08
CA ALA A 153 49.02 74.90 12.69
C ALA A 153 49.06 73.78 13.75
N ASN A 154 49.10 74.13 15.04
CA ASN A 154 49.04 73.17 16.14
C ASN A 154 47.66 72.48 16.23
N ILE A 155 46.57 73.21 16.02
CA ILE A 155 45.21 72.63 16.00
C ILE A 155 45.07 71.62 14.85
N PHE A 156 45.54 71.93 13.64
CA PHE A 156 45.52 70.97 12.53
C PHE A 156 46.39 69.74 12.82
N LYS A 157 47.52 69.92 13.50
CA LYS A 157 48.39 68.81 13.93
C LYS A 157 47.69 67.91 14.95
N GLU A 158 46.95 68.48 15.90
CA GLU A 158 46.14 67.71 16.86
C GLU A 158 44.94 67.03 16.20
N ILE A 159 44.24 67.70 15.29
CA ILE A 159 43.15 67.12 14.48
C ILE A 159 43.68 65.96 13.64
N HIS A 160 44.80 66.12 12.94
CA HIS A 160 45.42 65.06 12.15
C HIS A 160 45.82 63.86 13.01
N LYS A 161 46.40 64.10 14.20
CA LYS A 161 46.73 63.05 15.18
C LYS A 161 45.47 62.33 15.68
N SER A 162 44.41 63.08 15.96
CA SER A 162 43.11 62.55 16.42
C SER A 162 42.44 61.70 15.32
N ILE A 163 42.38 62.20 14.08
CA ILE A 163 41.86 61.49 12.91
C ILE A 163 42.63 60.19 12.67
N THR A 164 43.96 60.23 12.70
CA THR A 164 44.79 59.05 12.47
C THR A 164 44.59 58.02 13.57
N LYS A 165 44.46 58.46 14.82
CA LYS A 165 44.15 57.59 15.96
C LYS A 165 42.76 56.97 15.85
N GLN A 166 41.75 57.76 15.50
CA GLN A 166 40.37 57.29 15.34
C GLN A 166 40.24 56.32 14.16
N TYR A 167 40.84 56.64 13.01
CA TYR A 167 40.88 55.77 11.85
C TYR A 167 41.54 54.43 12.18
N LYS A 168 42.67 54.45 12.89
CA LYS A 168 43.33 53.22 13.35
C LYS A 168 42.42 52.41 14.28
N SER A 169 41.73 53.06 15.22
CA SER A 169 40.77 52.40 16.12
C SER A 169 39.60 51.76 15.36
N THR A 170 38.94 52.52 14.47
CA THR A 170 37.82 52.02 13.65
C THR A 170 38.26 50.93 12.69
N MET A 171 39.47 51.02 12.12
CA MET A 171 40.01 49.98 11.26
C MET A 171 40.34 48.70 12.04
N ASP A 172 40.85 48.82 13.27
CA ASP A 172 41.11 47.66 14.13
C ASP A 172 39.81 47.02 14.63
N GLU A 173 38.78 47.81 14.93
CA GLU A 173 37.41 47.32 15.22
C GLU A 173 36.80 46.62 14.00
N TYR A 174 36.91 47.21 12.82
CA TYR A 174 36.44 46.63 11.56
C TYR A 174 37.15 45.31 11.22
N ARG A 175 38.47 45.24 11.44
CA ARG A 175 39.24 44.00 11.26
C ARG A 175 38.80 42.92 12.25
N LYS A 176 38.52 43.28 13.51
CA LYS A 176 38.00 42.35 14.52
C LYS A 176 36.60 41.86 14.15
N SER A 177 35.69 42.73 13.72
CA SER A 177 34.33 42.34 13.30
C SER A 177 34.36 41.46 12.05
N THR A 178 35.20 41.81 11.07
CA THR A 178 35.42 41.01 9.85
C THR A 178 35.99 39.63 10.18
N GLY A 179 36.94 39.56 11.12
CA GLY A 179 37.48 38.29 11.63
C GLY A 179 36.42 37.41 12.29
N ALA A 180 35.56 38.00 13.14
CA ALA A 180 34.43 37.31 13.75
C ALA A 180 33.44 36.78 12.70
N ARG A 181 33.11 37.58 11.68
CA ARG A 181 32.24 37.19 10.57
C ARG A 181 32.81 36.04 9.75
N HIS A 182 34.10 36.09 9.40
CA HIS A 182 34.74 34.98 8.70
C HIS A 182 34.81 33.72 9.56
N ALA A 183 34.91 33.84 10.89
CA ALA A 183 34.81 32.70 11.79
C ALA A 183 33.40 32.09 11.79
N LEU A 184 32.34 32.92 11.86
CA LEU A 184 30.94 32.48 11.74
C LEU A 184 30.66 31.81 10.39
N LEU A 185 31.03 32.44 9.27
CA LEU A 185 30.90 31.86 7.92
C LEU A 185 31.66 30.53 7.79
N ARG A 186 32.82 30.42 8.42
CA ARG A 186 33.58 29.16 8.47
C ARG A 186 32.87 28.10 9.31
N GLN A 187 32.19 28.50 10.38
CA GLN A 187 31.39 27.62 11.25
C GLN A 187 30.09 27.15 10.57
N MET A 188 29.57 27.90 9.60
CA MET A 188 28.42 27.48 8.77
C MET A 188 28.75 26.36 7.78
N MET A 189 29.99 26.25 7.31
CA MET A 189 30.42 25.25 6.32
C MET A 189 30.04 23.79 6.67
N PRO A 190 30.26 23.28 7.90
CA PRO A 190 29.84 21.94 8.28
C PRO A 190 28.31 21.76 8.24
N TYR A 191 27.52 22.78 8.58
CA TYR A 191 26.06 22.70 8.52
C TYR A 191 25.54 22.64 7.09
N TRP A 192 26.13 23.43 6.18
CA TRP A 192 25.86 23.33 4.74
C TRP A 192 26.17 21.93 4.20
N ARG A 193 27.31 21.35 4.56
CA ARG A 193 27.67 19.98 4.16
C ARG A 193 26.69 18.95 4.69
N LYS A 194 26.27 19.09 5.95
CA LYS A 194 25.29 18.19 6.58
C LYS A 194 23.92 18.31 5.89
N LEU A 195 23.49 19.52 5.54
CA LEU A 195 22.27 19.79 4.77
C LEU A 195 22.31 19.15 3.39
N THR A 196 23.44 19.26 2.67
CA THR A 196 23.61 18.58 1.37
C THR A 196 23.55 17.05 1.52
N GLN A 197 24.17 16.49 2.57
CA GLN A 197 24.15 15.05 2.84
C GLN A 197 22.74 14.56 3.20
N THR A 198 21.98 15.28 4.02
CA THR A 198 20.61 14.90 4.36
C THR A 198 19.69 14.99 3.15
N LEU A 199 19.85 16.01 2.30
CA LEU A 199 19.11 16.15 1.05
C LEU A 199 19.40 14.99 0.08
N ASP A 200 20.67 14.59 -0.05
CA ASP A 200 21.09 13.44 -0.86
C ASP A 200 20.53 12.12 -0.32
N GLN A 201 20.48 11.94 1.01
CA GLN A 201 19.84 10.78 1.63
C GLN A 201 18.33 10.73 1.38
N VAL A 202 17.64 11.87 1.43
CA VAL A 202 16.21 11.94 1.08
C VAL A 202 16.01 11.60 -0.40
N GLY A 203 16.83 12.15 -1.30
CA GLY A 203 16.78 11.84 -2.74
C GLY A 203 17.00 10.36 -3.03
N LYS A 204 17.96 9.72 -2.36
CA LYS A 204 18.21 8.26 -2.45
C LYS A 204 17.05 7.41 -1.93
N LYS A 205 16.42 7.83 -0.83
CA LYS A 205 15.22 7.14 -0.30
C LYS A 205 14.02 7.26 -1.24
N ILE A 206 13.80 8.44 -1.82
CA ILE A 206 12.68 8.67 -2.76
C ILE A 206 12.91 7.92 -4.08
N SER A 207 14.12 7.97 -4.66
CA SER A 207 14.46 7.20 -5.87
C SER A 207 14.38 5.69 -5.62
N GLY A 208 14.87 5.21 -4.48
CA GLY A 208 14.74 3.80 -4.10
C GLY A 208 13.29 3.35 -3.89
N LEU A 209 12.40 4.24 -3.44
CA LEU A 209 10.96 3.97 -3.40
C LEU A 209 10.36 3.90 -4.82
N GLN A 210 10.76 4.81 -5.70
CA GLN A 210 10.28 4.86 -7.08
C GLN A 210 10.72 3.63 -7.89
N GLU A 211 11.97 3.20 -7.80
CA GLU A 211 12.48 1.98 -8.46
C GLU A 211 11.80 0.71 -7.97
N ARG A 212 11.33 0.67 -6.70
CA ARG A 212 10.61 -0.49 -6.14
C ARG A 212 9.13 -0.48 -6.47
N ALA A 213 8.59 0.67 -6.88
CA ALA A 213 7.18 0.83 -7.24
C ALA A 213 6.91 0.56 -8.72
N THR A 214 7.95 0.66 -9.58
CA THR A 214 7.94 0.29 -11.01
C THR A 214 8.38 -1.14 -11.22
#